data_AF-A0A212F8D1-F1
#
_entry.id   AF-A0A212F8D1-F1
#
_cell.length_a   1.000
_cell.length_b   1.000
_cell.length_c   1.000
_cell.angle_alpha   90.00
_cell.angle_beta   90.00
_cell.angle_gamma   90.00
#
_symmetry.space_group_name_H-M   'P 1'
#
loop_
_entity.id
_entity.type
_entity.pdbx_description
1 polymer ?
#
loop_
_entity_poly.entity_id
_entity_poly.type
_entity_poly.pdbx_seq_one_letter_code
_entity_poly.pdbx_strand_id
1 'polypeptide(L)'
;MAAVLKKRALAEYNKSFQDGPSSKKLHLAKKPLIGSSAAAFVGLLEKCKSSDEALQLLLRISDCLQFQESDVEEAIKKLSEHFQSEEESVVRVKILWLFCDIGLECPGANLNNLIDETIHLIKNETSHKVIAQGIATLLKLGTKLSDDKILMMRLVGVARDNLKDTSHQVKCKCLQLISELYPIYPESDRTVEMTAEADTIVKLLGDYSNAEDARVRCEAFQSLLTLHERGQTLSASLYEPVCAALSDDYEIVREVALKLVWLLGNKYPENSVTLQDGETTIRLVDDAFIRICSAVNDLCMQVRALSCSLLGTTRAVSDRFLLQTLDKQLMSNMKVGTLFC
;
A
#
# COMPACT_ATOMS: atom_id res chain seq x y z
N MET A 1 -55.22 -18.54 -16.29
CA MET A 1 -53.87 -19.14 -16.24
C MET A 1 -52.74 -18.17 -15.82
N ALA A 2 -52.88 -16.85 -15.91
CA ALA A 2 -51.82 -15.90 -15.50
C ALA A 2 -51.68 -15.69 -13.96
N ALA A 3 -52.73 -15.95 -13.18
CA ALA A 3 -52.70 -15.76 -11.72
C ALA A 3 -52.00 -16.91 -10.95
N VAL A 4 -51.94 -18.11 -11.54
CA VAL A 4 -51.27 -19.28 -10.93
C VAL A 4 -49.75 -19.23 -11.17
N LEU A 5 -49.31 -18.64 -12.29
CA LEU A 5 -47.90 -18.38 -12.59
C LEU A 5 -47.27 -17.33 -11.66
N LYS A 6 -48.02 -16.29 -11.27
CA LYS A 6 -47.54 -15.28 -10.31
C LYS A 6 -47.32 -15.83 -8.89
N LYS A 7 -48.11 -16.82 -8.46
CA LYS A 7 -47.91 -17.47 -7.14
C LYS A 7 -46.74 -18.46 -7.12
N ARG A 8 -46.37 -19.04 -8.27
CA ARG A 8 -45.19 -19.93 -8.39
C ARG A 8 -43.88 -19.13 -8.40
N ALA A 9 -43.84 -18.01 -9.13
CA ALA A 9 -42.65 -17.14 -9.18
C ALA A 9 -42.34 -16.44 -7.83
N LEU A 10 -43.36 -16.08 -7.05
CA LEU A 10 -43.18 -15.48 -5.72
C LEU A 10 -42.80 -16.51 -4.62
N ALA A 11 -43.08 -17.79 -4.84
CA ALA A 11 -42.66 -18.87 -3.95
C ALA A 11 -41.21 -19.34 -4.21
N GLU A 12 -40.69 -19.13 -5.41
CA GLU A 12 -39.28 -19.40 -5.73
C GLU A 12 -38.33 -18.28 -5.27
N TYR A 13 -38.81 -17.05 -5.10
CA TYR A 13 -37.99 -15.92 -4.62
C TYR A 13 -37.92 -15.81 -3.08
N ASN A 14 -38.78 -16.53 -2.35
CA ASN A 14 -38.82 -16.54 -0.87
C ASN A 14 -38.24 -17.82 -0.24
N LYS A 15 -37.57 -18.67 -1.01
CA LYS A 15 -36.60 -19.60 -0.41
C LYS A 15 -35.40 -18.77 0.01
N SER A 16 -35.46 -18.34 1.27
CA SER A 16 -34.30 -18.06 2.12
C SER A 16 -33.07 -18.79 1.58
N PHE A 17 -32.06 -18.02 1.17
CA PHE A 17 -30.69 -18.52 1.14
C PHE A 17 -30.42 -19.07 2.53
N GLN A 18 -30.58 -20.38 2.68
CA GLN A 18 -29.96 -21.08 3.78
C GLN A 18 -28.47 -20.86 3.59
N ASP A 19 -27.84 -20.30 4.61
CA ASP A 19 -26.39 -20.25 4.75
C ASP A 19 -25.84 -21.59 4.25
N GLY A 20 -25.11 -21.57 3.13
CA GLY A 20 -24.24 -22.68 2.78
C GLY A 20 -23.38 -22.98 4.00
N PRO A 21 -22.98 -24.25 4.23
CA PRO A 21 -22.24 -24.61 5.44
C PRO A 21 -21.08 -23.62 5.56
N SER A 22 -21.09 -22.82 6.64
CA SER A 22 -20.09 -21.80 6.91
C SER A 22 -18.77 -22.41 6.50
N SER A 23 -18.09 -21.83 5.51
CA SER A 23 -16.77 -22.27 5.10
C SER A 23 -15.95 -22.20 6.37
N LYS A 24 -15.79 -23.36 7.02
CA LYS A 24 -14.97 -23.50 8.20
C LYS A 24 -13.60 -23.11 7.70
N LYS A 25 -13.21 -21.87 7.95
CA LYS A 25 -11.82 -21.46 7.86
C LYS A 25 -11.09 -22.56 8.59
N LEU A 26 -10.24 -23.28 7.86
CA LEU A 26 -9.39 -24.28 8.45
C LEU A 26 -8.46 -23.48 9.37
N HIS A 27 -8.91 -23.23 10.60
CA HIS A 27 -8.02 -22.87 11.67
C HIS A 27 -7.23 -24.14 11.90
N LEU A 28 -6.10 -24.24 11.20
CA LEU A 28 -5.01 -25.05 11.70
C LEU A 28 -4.66 -24.42 13.04
N ALA A 29 -5.28 -24.93 14.11
CA ALA A 29 -4.79 -24.66 15.44
C ALA A 29 -3.37 -25.23 15.45
N LYS A 30 -2.37 -24.36 15.33
CA LYS A 30 -1.00 -24.70 15.66
C LYS A 30 -1.06 -25.20 17.11
N LYS A 31 -1.00 -26.52 17.29
CA LYS A 31 -0.72 -27.07 18.61
C LYS A 31 0.60 -26.45 19.05
N PRO A 32 0.69 -25.77 20.20
CA PRO A 32 1.97 -25.36 20.71
C PRO A 32 2.82 -26.63 20.80
N LEU A 33 3.98 -26.64 20.13
CA LEU A 33 5.00 -27.64 20.37
C LEU A 33 5.55 -27.37 21.77
N ILE A 34 4.87 -27.92 22.77
CA ILE A 34 5.28 -27.88 24.17
C ILE A 34 6.61 -28.63 24.25
N GLY A 35 7.71 -27.90 24.42
CA GLY A 35 8.97 -28.49 24.90
C GLY A 35 10.28 -27.89 24.40
N SER A 36 10.31 -27.11 23.31
CA SER A 36 11.55 -26.47 22.83
C SER A 36 11.32 -25.00 22.58
N SER A 37 12.03 -24.12 23.31
CA SER A 37 11.96 -22.68 23.08
C SER A 37 12.53 -22.33 21.70
N ALA A 38 12.03 -21.26 21.09
CA ALA A 38 12.56 -20.75 19.82
C ALA A 38 14.07 -20.50 19.90
N ALA A 39 14.56 -20.04 21.07
CA ALA A 39 15.97 -19.82 21.37
C ALA A 39 16.84 -21.08 21.18
N ALA A 40 16.33 -22.26 21.55
CA ALA A 40 17.06 -23.51 21.36
C ALA A 40 17.26 -23.82 19.86
N PHE A 41 16.25 -23.56 19.03
CA PHE A 41 16.37 -23.72 17.58
C PHE A 41 17.31 -22.67 16.98
N VAL A 42 17.29 -21.42 17.44
CA VAL A 42 18.25 -20.40 16.99
C VAL A 42 19.69 -20.84 17.25
N GLY A 43 19.97 -21.42 18.43
CA GLY A 43 21.29 -21.96 18.76
C GLY A 43 21.75 -23.17 17.92
N LEU A 44 20.89 -23.74 17.08
CA LEU A 44 21.24 -24.82 16.15
C LEU A 44 21.62 -24.32 14.76
N LEU A 45 21.39 -23.03 14.43
CA LEU A 45 21.70 -22.48 13.10
C LEU A 45 23.19 -22.58 12.76
N GLU A 46 24.06 -22.36 13.74
CA GLU A 46 25.52 -22.50 13.57
C GLU A 46 25.96 -23.93 13.18
N LYS A 47 25.09 -24.93 13.39
CA LYS A 47 25.37 -26.34 13.08
C LYS A 47 24.81 -26.78 11.72
N CYS A 48 24.00 -25.94 11.06
CA CYS A 48 23.45 -26.23 9.75
C CYS A 48 24.57 -26.32 8.72
N LYS A 49 24.52 -27.36 7.86
CA LYS A 49 25.53 -27.59 6.82
C LYS A 49 25.10 -27.07 5.45
N SER A 50 23.83 -26.70 5.32
CA SER A 50 23.24 -26.17 4.10
C SER A 50 22.18 -25.11 4.41
N SER A 51 21.96 -24.22 3.45
CA SER A 51 20.92 -23.19 3.53
C SER A 51 19.51 -23.78 3.58
N ASP A 52 19.29 -24.97 3.04
CA ASP A 52 17.99 -25.68 3.16
C ASP A 52 17.75 -26.13 4.61
N GLU A 53 18.75 -26.73 5.27
CA GLU A 53 18.66 -27.08 6.69
C GLU A 53 18.40 -25.84 7.56
N ALA A 54 19.11 -24.74 7.28
CA ALA A 54 18.90 -23.46 7.94
C ALA A 54 17.47 -22.95 7.74
N LEU A 55 16.97 -22.95 6.50
CA LEU A 55 15.61 -22.50 6.20
C LEU A 55 14.55 -23.32 6.94
N GLN A 56 14.67 -24.65 6.97
CA GLN A 56 13.75 -25.52 7.72
C GLN A 56 13.75 -25.18 9.21
N LEU A 57 14.92 -24.86 9.77
CA LEU A 57 15.05 -24.47 11.17
C LEU A 57 14.41 -23.10 11.44
N LEU A 58 14.63 -22.11 10.57
CA LEU A 58 13.98 -20.78 10.66
C LEU A 58 12.45 -20.85 10.53
N LEU A 59 11.93 -21.76 9.70
CA LEU A 59 10.49 -22.02 9.61
C LEU A 59 9.95 -22.59 10.93
N ARG A 60 10.68 -23.51 11.57
CA ARG A 60 10.30 -24.03 12.90
C ARG A 60 10.33 -22.96 13.99
N ILE A 61 11.32 -22.07 13.95
CA ILE A 61 11.39 -20.92 14.86
C ILE A 61 10.13 -20.06 14.71
N SER A 62 9.73 -19.76 13.46
CA SER A 62 8.51 -19.02 13.13
C SER A 62 7.23 -19.73 13.58
N ASP A 63 7.20 -21.07 13.55
CA ASP A 63 6.05 -21.84 14.03
C ASP A 63 5.92 -21.88 15.55
N CYS A 64 7.03 -21.69 16.26
CA CYS A 64 7.14 -21.78 17.72
C CYS A 64 7.70 -20.49 18.31
N LEU A 65 7.27 -19.32 17.82
CA LEU A 65 7.81 -18.01 18.16
C LEU A 65 7.53 -17.61 19.62
N GLN A 66 8.19 -18.27 20.56
CA GLN A 66 8.12 -18.04 21.98
C GLN A 66 9.56 -17.98 22.51
N PHE A 67 9.96 -16.77 22.89
CA PHE A 67 11.22 -16.50 23.54
C PHE A 67 10.97 -16.12 24.99
N GLN A 68 11.87 -16.55 25.89
CA GLN A 68 11.97 -15.90 27.19
C GLN A 68 12.61 -14.53 26.98
N GLU A 69 12.22 -13.52 27.77
CA GLU A 69 12.73 -12.15 27.61
C GLU A 69 14.27 -12.10 27.67
N SER A 70 14.89 -12.96 28.51
CA SER A 70 16.35 -13.08 28.63
C SER A 70 17.05 -13.58 27.36
N ASP A 71 16.33 -14.29 26.49
CA ASP A 71 16.90 -14.98 25.33
C ASP A 71 16.76 -14.16 24.04
N VAL A 72 15.93 -13.12 24.04
CA VAL A 72 15.58 -12.36 22.82
C VAL A 72 16.81 -11.68 22.21
N GLU A 73 17.61 -11.00 23.01
CA GLU A 73 18.78 -10.25 22.53
C GLU A 73 19.85 -11.18 21.93
N GLU A 74 20.13 -12.29 22.61
CA GLU A 74 21.07 -13.30 22.11
C GLU A 74 20.53 -13.99 20.84
N ALA A 75 19.21 -14.21 20.74
CA ALA A 75 18.60 -14.77 19.56
C ALA A 75 18.73 -13.84 18.34
N ILE A 76 18.50 -12.53 18.52
CA ILE A 76 18.69 -11.52 17.47
C ILE A 76 20.14 -11.53 16.99
N LYS A 77 21.09 -11.54 17.92
CA LYS A 77 22.53 -11.58 17.60
C LYS A 77 22.91 -12.80 16.76
N LYS A 78 22.48 -14.01 17.16
CA LYS A 78 22.76 -15.24 16.41
C LYS A 78 22.12 -15.26 15.03
N LEU A 79 20.91 -14.73 14.91
CA LEU A 79 20.24 -14.58 13.63
C LEU A 79 20.98 -13.60 12.71
N SER A 80 21.49 -12.48 13.24
CA SER A 80 22.35 -11.55 12.50
C SER A 80 23.65 -12.17 12.03
N GLU A 81 24.35 -12.89 12.92
CA GLU A 81 25.60 -13.58 12.58
C GLU A 81 25.37 -14.60 11.46
N HIS A 82 24.26 -15.37 11.55
CA HIS A 82 23.89 -16.31 10.52
C HIS A 82 23.55 -15.60 9.19
N PHE A 83 22.80 -14.50 9.23
CA PHE A 83 22.49 -13.69 8.05
C PHE A 83 23.76 -13.26 7.31
N GLN A 84 24.78 -12.80 8.02
CA GLN A 84 26.03 -12.29 7.42
C GLN A 84 26.84 -13.40 6.75
N SER A 85 26.77 -14.63 7.26
CA SER A 85 27.46 -15.79 6.71
C SER A 85 26.70 -16.51 5.58
N GLU A 86 25.41 -16.19 5.41
CA GLU A 86 24.51 -16.94 4.53
C GLU A 86 24.49 -16.39 3.10
N GLU A 87 24.74 -17.26 2.13
CA GLU A 87 24.75 -16.90 0.71
C GLU A 87 23.32 -16.81 0.16
N GLU A 88 22.42 -17.70 0.59
CA GLU A 88 21.10 -17.83 0.01
C GLU A 88 20.15 -16.72 0.45
N SER A 89 19.70 -15.92 -0.53
CA SER A 89 18.82 -14.78 -0.29
C SER A 89 17.49 -15.14 0.40
N VAL A 90 16.98 -16.36 0.19
CA VAL A 90 15.71 -16.81 0.79
C VAL A 90 15.84 -16.97 2.31
N VAL A 91 16.98 -17.48 2.78
CA VAL A 91 17.27 -17.64 4.20
C VAL A 91 17.42 -16.26 4.85
N ARG A 92 18.20 -15.37 4.24
CA ARG A 92 18.35 -13.97 4.66
C ARG A 92 17.02 -13.22 4.75
N VAL A 93 16.14 -13.39 3.75
CA VAL A 93 14.76 -12.87 3.79
C VAL A 93 14.00 -13.42 5.00
N LYS A 94 14.07 -14.73 5.26
CA LYS A 94 13.34 -15.34 6.39
C LYS A 94 13.87 -14.84 7.75
N ILE A 95 15.16 -14.56 7.88
CA ILE A 95 15.75 -13.95 9.08
C ILE A 95 15.16 -12.55 9.31
N LEU A 96 15.15 -11.69 8.30
CA LEU A 96 14.56 -10.35 8.41
C LEU A 96 13.05 -10.39 8.70
N TRP A 97 12.36 -11.40 8.21
CA TRP A 97 10.97 -11.65 8.56
C TRP A 97 10.82 -12.05 10.03
N LEU A 98 11.71 -12.91 10.55
CA LEU A 98 11.74 -13.24 11.98
C LEU A 98 12.07 -12.04 12.87
N PHE A 99 12.93 -11.11 12.43
CA PHE A 99 13.15 -9.85 13.16
C PHE A 99 11.87 -9.05 13.33
N CYS A 100 11.05 -8.99 12.27
CA CYS A 100 9.74 -8.36 12.35
C CYS A 100 8.85 -9.06 13.38
N ASP A 101 8.74 -10.38 13.30
CA ASP A 101 7.90 -11.18 14.19
C ASP A 101 8.35 -11.10 15.65
N ILE A 102 9.65 -11.21 15.92
CA ILE A 102 10.22 -11.05 17.27
C ILE A 102 9.86 -9.68 17.83
N GLY A 103 10.05 -8.61 17.05
CA GLY A 103 9.72 -7.26 17.50
C GLY A 103 8.23 -7.04 17.79
N LEU A 104 7.34 -7.69 17.03
CA LEU A 104 5.89 -7.48 17.16
C LEU A 104 5.21 -8.40 18.17
N GLU A 105 5.74 -9.62 18.37
CA GLU A 105 5.05 -10.66 19.12
C GLU A 105 5.75 -11.05 20.44
N CYS A 106 7.06 -10.81 20.57
CA CYS A 106 7.80 -11.23 21.77
C CYS A 106 7.82 -10.14 22.84
N PRO A 107 7.37 -10.44 24.08
CA PRO A 107 7.56 -9.54 25.22
C PRO A 107 9.05 -9.21 25.43
N GLY A 108 9.34 -7.98 25.85
CA GLY A 108 10.71 -7.53 26.10
C GLY A 108 11.57 -7.27 24.86
N ALA A 109 11.04 -7.46 23.64
CA ALA A 109 11.81 -7.17 22.42
C ALA A 109 12.16 -5.69 22.29
N ASN A 110 13.45 -5.39 22.14
CA ASN A 110 13.94 -4.03 21.90
C ASN A 110 13.81 -3.66 20.42
N LEU A 111 12.75 -2.92 20.09
CA LEU A 111 12.46 -2.46 18.73
C LEU A 111 13.58 -1.61 18.12
N ASN A 112 14.20 -0.73 18.90
CA ASN A 112 15.29 0.13 18.42
C ASN A 112 16.49 -0.72 17.99
N ASN A 113 16.87 -1.72 18.79
CA ASN A 113 17.94 -2.65 18.45
C ASN A 113 17.64 -3.41 17.15
N LEU A 114 16.43 -3.98 17.02
CA LEU A 114 16.01 -4.68 15.79
C LEU A 114 16.04 -3.77 14.56
N ILE A 115 15.65 -2.51 14.71
CA ILE A 115 15.69 -1.52 13.64
C ILE A 115 17.14 -1.18 13.25
N ASP A 116 17.99 -0.87 14.23
CA ASP A 116 19.41 -0.56 14.00
C ASP A 116 20.12 -1.74 13.30
N GLU A 117 19.87 -2.95 13.78
CA GLU A 117 20.42 -4.17 13.23
C GLU A 117 19.90 -4.44 11.81
N THR A 118 18.60 -4.25 11.56
CA THR A 118 18.03 -4.38 10.21
C THR A 118 18.67 -3.38 9.23
N ILE A 119 18.85 -2.12 9.64
CA ILE A 119 19.54 -1.10 8.82
C ILE A 119 20.98 -1.53 8.53
N HIS A 120 21.68 -2.05 9.54
CA HIS A 120 23.05 -2.52 9.38
C HIS A 120 23.16 -3.65 8.35
N LEU A 121 22.31 -4.67 8.46
CA LEU A 121 22.32 -5.84 7.59
C LEU A 121 22.01 -5.49 6.12
N ILE A 122 21.07 -4.57 5.86
CA ILE A 122 20.70 -4.21 4.48
C ILE A 122 21.63 -3.17 3.83
N LYS A 123 22.50 -2.50 4.59
CA LYS A 123 23.33 -1.38 4.09
C LYS A 123 24.22 -1.77 2.90
N ASN A 124 24.76 -2.99 2.91
CA ASN A 124 25.66 -3.51 1.87
C ASN A 124 25.06 -4.74 1.16
N GLU A 125 23.75 -4.96 1.30
CA GLU A 125 23.06 -6.07 0.66
C GLU A 125 22.97 -5.85 -0.85
N THR A 126 23.05 -6.95 -1.61
CA THR A 126 22.98 -6.92 -3.08
C THR A 126 21.70 -7.55 -3.62
N SER A 127 21.05 -8.43 -2.84
CA SER A 127 19.81 -9.06 -3.25
C SER A 127 18.62 -8.12 -3.06
N HIS A 128 17.99 -7.71 -4.17
CA HIS A 128 16.79 -6.88 -4.14
C HIS A 128 15.66 -7.46 -3.28
N LYS A 129 15.52 -8.78 -3.21
CA LYS A 129 14.51 -9.45 -2.36
C LYS A 129 14.79 -9.23 -0.89
N VAL A 130 16.07 -9.31 -0.50
CA VAL A 130 16.50 -9.11 0.89
C VAL A 130 16.36 -7.64 1.28
N ILE A 131 16.78 -6.71 0.41
CA ILE A 131 16.61 -5.26 0.63
C ILE A 131 15.12 -4.93 0.79
N ALA A 132 14.27 -5.37 -0.14
CA ALA A 132 12.82 -5.12 -0.08
C ALA A 132 12.20 -5.68 1.21
N GLN A 133 12.63 -6.86 1.65
CA GLN A 133 12.18 -7.43 2.93
C GLN A 133 12.68 -6.62 4.12
N GLY A 134 13.93 -6.15 4.13
CA GLY A 134 14.45 -5.33 5.22
C GLY A 134 13.72 -4.00 5.32
N ILE A 135 13.45 -3.32 4.21
CA ILE A 135 12.61 -2.11 4.18
C ILE A 135 11.20 -2.41 4.70
N ALA A 136 10.61 -3.57 4.35
CA ALA A 136 9.31 -3.99 4.87
C ALA A 136 9.33 -4.25 6.40
N THR A 137 10.42 -4.83 6.91
CA THR A 137 10.64 -5.04 8.35
C THR A 137 10.77 -3.70 9.06
N LEU A 138 11.58 -2.77 8.54
CA LEU A 138 11.73 -1.41 9.08
C LEU A 138 10.41 -0.64 9.11
N LEU A 139 9.61 -0.73 8.05
CA LEU A 139 8.28 -0.13 8.01
C LEU A 139 7.41 -0.66 9.16
N LYS A 140 7.26 -1.99 9.27
CA LYS A 140 6.40 -2.61 10.28
C LYS A 140 6.84 -2.29 11.71
N LEU A 141 8.14 -2.39 12.01
CA LEU A 141 8.66 -2.06 13.33
C LEU A 141 8.54 -0.55 13.62
N GLY A 142 8.84 0.30 12.64
CA GLY A 142 8.75 1.75 12.75
C GLY A 142 7.34 2.27 13.06
N THR A 143 6.29 1.62 12.54
CA THR A 143 4.90 2.00 12.86
C THR A 143 4.54 1.83 14.35
N LYS A 144 5.30 1.02 15.11
CA LYS A 144 5.12 0.88 16.56
C LYS A 144 5.80 1.97 17.38
N LEU A 145 6.67 2.76 16.76
CA LEU A 145 7.43 3.86 17.37
C LEU A 145 7.00 5.21 16.79
N SER A 146 5.69 5.39 16.54
CA SER A 146 5.13 6.56 15.85
C SER A 146 5.35 7.90 16.57
N ASP A 147 5.72 7.87 17.85
CA ASP A 147 5.99 9.07 18.64
C ASP A 147 7.45 9.56 18.48
N ASP A 148 8.36 8.70 18.00
CA ASP A 148 9.76 9.06 17.77
C ASP A 148 9.97 9.61 16.35
N LYS A 149 9.73 10.92 16.22
CA LYS A 149 9.86 11.64 14.95
C LYS A 149 11.30 11.62 14.40
N ILE A 150 12.31 11.52 15.27
CA ILE A 150 13.72 11.51 14.86
C ILE A 150 14.02 10.17 14.20
N LEU A 151 13.62 9.07 14.83
CA LEU A 151 13.74 7.73 14.27
C LEU A 151 12.97 7.62 12.95
N MET A 152 11.74 8.11 12.90
CA MET A 152 10.92 8.15 11.69
C MET A 152 11.64 8.84 10.53
N MET A 153 12.21 10.03 10.75
CA MET A 153 13.00 10.72 9.73
C MET A 153 14.26 9.94 9.33
N ARG A 154 14.92 9.26 10.27
CA ARG A 154 16.06 8.38 9.96
C ARG A 154 15.63 7.24 9.02
N LEU A 155 14.49 6.60 9.28
CA LEU A 155 13.94 5.54 8.44
C LEU A 155 13.53 6.04 7.05
N VAL A 156 12.95 7.24 6.96
CA VAL A 156 12.70 7.93 5.69
C VAL A 156 14.00 8.14 4.91
N GLY A 157 15.08 8.54 5.58
CA GLY A 157 16.41 8.65 4.98
C GLY A 157 16.91 7.32 4.39
N VAL A 158 16.79 6.22 5.14
CA VAL A 158 17.17 4.87 4.66
C VAL A 158 16.36 4.48 3.42
N ALA A 159 15.05 4.74 3.40
CA ALA A 159 14.24 4.46 2.22
C ALA A 159 14.65 5.31 1.01
N ARG A 160 14.93 6.61 1.21
CA ARG A 160 15.42 7.50 0.14
C ARG A 160 16.73 7.00 -0.48
N ASP A 161 17.66 6.54 0.34
CA ASP A 161 18.95 6.02 -0.13
C ASP A 161 18.80 4.74 -0.97
N ASN A 162 17.74 3.95 -0.72
CA ASN A 162 17.45 2.71 -1.44
C ASN A 162 16.54 2.90 -2.66
N LEU A 163 15.94 4.07 -2.88
CA LEU A 163 15.12 4.36 -4.06
C LEU A 163 15.90 4.28 -5.40
N LYS A 164 17.23 4.41 -5.35
CA LYS A 164 18.13 4.26 -6.50
C LYS A 164 18.27 2.82 -7.01
N ASP A 165 17.77 1.84 -6.26
CA ASP A 165 17.78 0.43 -6.65
C ASP A 165 17.03 0.23 -7.98
N THR A 166 17.41 -0.79 -8.78
CA THR A 166 16.79 -1.04 -10.08
C THR A 166 15.47 -1.81 -9.99
N SER A 167 15.25 -2.54 -8.89
CA SER A 167 14.07 -3.35 -8.66
C SER A 167 12.87 -2.51 -8.27
N HIS A 168 11.77 -2.71 -9.00
CA HIS A 168 10.47 -2.14 -8.64
C HIS A 168 10.03 -2.53 -7.22
N GLN A 169 10.40 -3.73 -6.73
CA GLN A 169 10.00 -4.19 -5.40
C GLN A 169 10.61 -3.34 -4.29
N VAL A 170 11.91 -3.01 -4.44
CA VAL A 170 12.63 -2.15 -3.48
C VAL A 170 12.05 -0.74 -3.54
N LYS A 171 11.86 -0.17 -4.74
CA LYS A 171 11.25 1.15 -4.92
C LYS A 171 9.88 1.24 -4.28
N CYS A 172 8.98 0.30 -4.57
CA CYS A 172 7.64 0.28 -3.99
C CYS A 172 7.70 0.24 -2.46
N LYS A 173 8.56 -0.60 -1.87
CA LYS A 173 8.69 -0.67 -0.41
C LYS A 173 9.26 0.60 0.20
N CYS A 174 10.17 1.28 -0.49
CA CYS A 174 10.71 2.56 -0.04
C CYS A 174 9.64 3.67 -0.09
N LEU A 175 8.87 3.76 -1.17
CA LEU A 175 7.77 4.72 -1.30
C LEU A 175 6.70 4.49 -0.21
N GLN A 176 6.32 3.22 0.01
CA GLN A 176 5.42 2.82 1.08
C GLN A 176 5.95 3.29 2.45
N LEU A 177 7.21 2.98 2.77
CA LEU A 177 7.84 3.40 4.03
C LEU A 177 7.79 4.92 4.21
N ILE A 178 8.18 5.68 3.19
CA ILE A 178 8.16 7.14 3.22
C ILE A 178 6.75 7.64 3.53
N SER A 179 5.74 7.11 2.83
CA SER A 179 4.35 7.56 3.00
C SER A 179 3.73 7.22 4.35
N GLU A 180 4.15 6.12 4.99
CA GLU A 180 3.63 5.67 6.28
C GLU A 180 4.40 6.24 7.47
N LEU A 181 5.70 6.52 7.32
CA LEU A 181 6.57 6.95 8.40
C LEU A 181 7.05 8.39 8.30
N TYR A 182 6.79 9.14 7.23
CA TYR A 182 7.09 10.57 7.25
C TYR A 182 6.30 11.27 8.37
N PRO A 183 6.95 12.03 9.28
CA PRO A 183 6.25 12.73 10.35
C PRO A 183 5.39 13.87 9.80
N ILE A 184 4.11 13.85 10.15
CA ILE A 184 3.17 14.92 9.80
C ILE A 184 3.01 15.84 10.99
N TYR A 185 3.11 17.14 10.73
CA TYR A 185 2.95 18.19 11.73
C TYR A 185 1.66 18.96 11.44
N PRO A 186 0.89 19.33 12.48
CA PRO A 186 -0.24 20.25 12.34
C PRO A 186 0.21 21.56 11.68
N GLU A 187 -0.64 22.18 10.86
CA GLU A 187 -0.29 23.41 10.15
C GLU A 187 0.13 24.56 11.10
N SER A 188 -0.43 24.61 12.31
CA SER A 188 -0.06 25.57 13.36
C SER A 188 1.39 25.47 13.83
N ASP A 189 1.98 24.28 13.72
CA ASP A 189 3.27 23.93 14.30
C ASP A 189 4.37 23.84 13.23
N ARG A 190 4.02 24.02 11.95
CA ARG A 190 4.97 23.90 10.84
C ARG A 190 5.86 25.14 10.76
N THR A 191 7.16 24.92 10.86
CA THR A 191 8.13 25.92 10.43
C THR A 191 8.21 25.95 8.90
N VAL A 192 8.87 26.98 8.36
CA VAL A 192 9.13 27.12 6.92
C VAL A 192 9.95 25.91 6.41
N GLU A 193 10.94 25.47 7.17
CA GLU A 193 11.78 24.32 6.84
C GLU A 193 10.97 23.01 6.79
N MET A 194 10.07 22.81 7.76
CA MET A 194 9.21 21.63 7.79
C MET A 194 8.22 21.60 6.62
N THR A 195 7.73 22.77 6.20
CA THR A 195 6.87 22.88 5.01
C THR A 195 7.65 22.55 3.74
N ALA A 196 8.86 23.10 3.60
CA ALA A 196 9.72 22.80 2.46
C ALA A 196 10.12 21.31 2.37
N GLU A 197 10.40 20.66 3.51
CA GLU A 197 10.66 19.21 3.54
C GLU A 197 9.41 18.42 3.15
N ALA A 198 8.22 18.81 3.62
CA ALA A 198 6.98 18.14 3.26
C ALA A 198 6.68 18.26 1.75
N ASP A 199 6.90 19.45 1.17
CA ASP A 199 6.81 19.66 -0.28
C ASP A 199 7.84 18.84 -1.04
N THR A 200 9.06 18.71 -0.51
CA THR A 200 10.11 17.85 -1.09
C THR A 200 9.68 16.38 -1.10
N ILE A 201 9.08 15.89 -0.03
CA ILE A 201 8.56 14.51 0.04
C ILE A 201 7.39 14.30 -0.93
N VAL A 202 6.42 15.23 -0.97
CA VAL A 202 5.29 15.14 -1.91
C VAL A 202 5.79 15.17 -3.36
N LYS A 203 6.74 16.05 -3.68
CA LYS A 203 7.36 16.10 -5.01
C LYS A 203 8.10 14.80 -5.34
N LEU A 204 8.90 14.27 -4.41
CA LEU A 204 9.61 13.00 -4.59
C LEU A 204 8.63 11.88 -4.96
N LEU A 205 7.54 11.72 -4.21
CA LEU A 205 6.51 10.72 -4.53
C LEU A 205 5.84 11.02 -5.88
N GLY A 206 5.52 12.29 -6.15
CA GLY A 206 4.99 12.72 -7.45
C GLY A 206 5.89 12.38 -8.63
N ASP A 207 7.20 12.55 -8.51
CA ASP A 207 8.16 12.24 -9.57
C ASP A 207 8.15 10.74 -9.93
N TYR A 208 8.00 9.86 -8.94
CA TYR A 208 7.88 8.41 -9.15
C TYR A 208 6.57 7.97 -9.82
N SER A 209 5.57 8.85 -9.93
CA SER A 209 4.38 8.59 -10.74
C SER A 209 4.66 8.49 -12.24
N ASN A 210 5.84 8.91 -12.69
CA ASN A 210 6.31 8.78 -14.08
C ASN A 210 7.33 7.64 -14.27
N ALA A 211 7.45 6.73 -13.31
CA ALA A 211 8.36 5.59 -13.42
C ALA A 211 7.99 4.65 -14.59
N GLU A 212 8.99 3.99 -15.16
CA GLU A 212 8.79 3.02 -16.24
C GLU A 212 7.89 1.84 -15.82
N ASP A 213 8.08 1.34 -14.60
CA ASP A 213 7.31 0.22 -14.05
C ASP A 213 5.97 0.70 -13.45
N ALA A 214 4.87 0.15 -13.95
CA ALA A 214 3.52 0.51 -13.53
C ALA A 214 3.26 0.28 -12.02
N ARG A 215 3.93 -0.69 -11.40
CA ARG A 215 3.79 -0.95 -9.95
C ARG A 215 4.42 0.16 -9.13
N VAL A 216 5.51 0.77 -9.63
CA VAL A 216 6.13 1.93 -8.99
C VAL A 216 5.25 3.16 -9.15
N ARG A 217 4.68 3.40 -10.35
CA ARG A 217 3.71 4.49 -10.57
C ARG A 217 2.51 4.37 -9.65
N CYS A 218 1.93 3.17 -9.57
CA CYS A 218 0.80 2.85 -8.70
C CYS A 218 1.15 3.13 -7.23
N GLU A 219 2.29 2.63 -6.75
CA GLU A 219 2.71 2.84 -5.36
C GLU A 219 3.00 4.32 -5.07
N ALA A 220 3.50 5.08 -6.03
CA ALA A 220 3.76 6.50 -5.87
C ALA A 220 2.47 7.30 -5.63
N PHE A 221 1.42 7.03 -6.42
CA PHE A 221 0.10 7.61 -6.20
C PHE A 221 -0.55 7.09 -4.91
N GLN A 222 -0.39 5.81 -4.59
CA GLN A 222 -0.90 5.25 -3.33
C GLN A 222 -0.21 5.92 -2.13
N SER A 223 1.08 6.19 -2.23
CA SER A 223 1.87 6.89 -1.22
C SER A 223 1.40 8.33 -1.01
N LEU A 224 1.02 9.03 -2.09
CA LEU A 224 0.41 10.36 -2.00
C LEU A 224 -0.95 10.31 -1.27
N LEU A 225 -1.79 9.32 -1.57
CA LEU A 225 -3.05 9.09 -0.85
C LEU A 225 -2.80 8.83 0.63
N THR A 226 -1.88 7.92 0.96
CA THR A 226 -1.53 7.59 2.35
C THR A 226 -1.07 8.83 3.12
N LEU A 227 -0.23 9.68 2.53
CA LEU A 227 0.16 10.95 3.16
C LEU A 227 -1.04 11.85 3.42
N HIS A 228 -1.96 11.97 2.45
CA HIS A 228 -3.17 12.76 2.62
C HIS A 228 -4.06 12.24 3.75
N GLU A 229 -4.31 10.93 3.78
CA GLU A 229 -5.13 10.26 4.80
C GLU A 229 -4.56 10.46 6.21
N ARG A 230 -3.23 10.57 6.31
CA ARG A 230 -2.53 10.88 7.57
C ARG A 230 -2.47 12.38 7.90
N GLY A 231 -3.07 13.25 7.08
CA GLY A 231 -3.21 14.69 7.35
C GLY A 231 -2.26 15.61 6.57
N GLN A 232 -1.47 15.08 5.62
CA GLN A 232 -0.65 15.94 4.76
C GLN A 232 -1.52 16.65 3.70
N THR A 233 -1.25 17.93 3.50
CA THR A 233 -1.89 18.69 2.43
C THR A 233 -1.16 18.44 1.11
N LEU A 234 -1.88 17.89 0.13
CA LEU A 234 -1.44 17.76 -1.25
C LEU A 234 -1.84 19.00 -2.06
N SER A 235 -0.92 19.57 -2.84
CA SER A 235 -1.19 20.74 -3.69
C SER A 235 -2.10 20.41 -4.88
N ALA A 236 -2.92 21.39 -5.30
CA ALA A 236 -3.71 21.31 -6.52
C ALA A 236 -2.85 21.14 -7.79
N SER A 237 -1.57 21.51 -7.75
CA SER A 237 -0.64 21.34 -8.88
C SER A 237 -0.42 19.87 -9.26
N LEU A 238 -0.75 18.92 -8.38
CA LEU A 238 -0.70 17.48 -8.68
C LEU A 238 -1.84 17.03 -9.60
N TYR A 239 -2.88 17.85 -9.77
CA TYR A 239 -4.10 17.44 -10.46
C TYR A 239 -3.86 17.07 -11.93
N GLU A 240 -3.08 17.86 -12.66
CA GLU A 240 -2.82 17.61 -14.09
C GLU A 240 -2.02 16.32 -14.32
N PRO A 241 -0.87 16.07 -13.63
CA PRO A 241 -0.18 14.78 -13.72
C PRO A 241 -1.06 13.58 -13.35
N VAL A 242 -1.89 13.71 -12.32
CA VAL A 242 -2.84 12.65 -11.91
C VAL A 242 -3.88 12.41 -13.01
N CYS A 243 -4.40 13.46 -13.65
CA CYS A 243 -5.34 13.33 -14.76
C CYS A 243 -4.75 12.63 -15.96
N ALA A 244 -3.46 12.86 -16.27
CA ALA A 244 -2.77 12.16 -17.34
C ALA A 244 -2.70 10.63 -17.07
N ALA A 245 -2.52 10.23 -15.82
CA ALA A 245 -2.46 8.83 -15.41
C ALA A 245 -3.82 8.09 -15.50
N LEU A 246 -4.93 8.78 -15.74
CA LEU A 246 -6.22 8.11 -16.06
C LEU A 246 -6.19 7.39 -17.41
N SER A 247 -5.20 7.68 -18.26
CA SER A 247 -4.98 7.00 -19.54
C SER A 247 -3.84 5.98 -19.49
N ASP A 248 -3.35 5.62 -18.30
CA ASP A 248 -2.28 4.63 -18.14
C ASP A 248 -2.71 3.26 -18.66
N ASP A 249 -1.81 2.53 -19.30
CA ASP A 249 -2.07 1.19 -19.85
C ASP A 249 -2.51 0.21 -18.75
N TYR A 250 -2.05 0.40 -17.51
CA TYR A 250 -2.30 -0.50 -16.40
C TYR A 250 -3.43 0.00 -15.49
N GLU A 251 -4.42 -0.88 -15.28
CA GLU A 251 -5.61 -0.57 -14.49
C GLU A 251 -5.31 -0.21 -13.04
N ILE A 252 -4.23 -0.77 -12.46
CA ILE A 252 -3.81 -0.47 -11.08
C ILE A 252 -3.43 1.01 -10.93
N VAL A 253 -2.83 1.61 -11.97
CA VAL A 253 -2.45 3.03 -11.96
C VAL A 253 -3.68 3.90 -12.18
N ARG A 254 -4.54 3.53 -13.15
CA ARG A 254 -5.80 4.25 -13.39
C ARG A 254 -6.71 4.27 -12.16
N GLU A 255 -6.79 3.16 -11.44
CA GLU A 255 -7.60 3.03 -10.22
C GLU A 255 -7.17 4.06 -9.15
N VAL A 256 -5.87 4.10 -8.84
CA VAL A 256 -5.35 5.00 -7.80
C VAL A 256 -5.35 6.46 -8.26
N ALA A 257 -5.08 6.72 -9.54
CA ALA A 257 -5.19 8.05 -10.13
C ALA A 257 -6.64 8.59 -10.03
N LEU A 258 -7.64 7.74 -10.27
CA LEU A 258 -9.05 8.11 -10.15
C LEU A 258 -9.43 8.53 -8.71
N LYS A 259 -8.87 7.87 -7.69
CA LYS A 259 -9.04 8.29 -6.28
C LYS A 259 -8.43 9.67 -6.03
N LEU A 260 -7.24 9.94 -6.58
CA LEU A 260 -6.59 11.25 -6.45
C LEU A 260 -7.33 12.36 -7.21
N VAL A 261 -7.89 12.08 -8.40
CA VAL A 261 -8.75 13.04 -9.12
C VAL A 261 -9.95 13.42 -8.26
N TRP A 262 -10.65 12.43 -7.69
CA TRP A 262 -11.77 12.69 -6.79
C TRP A 262 -11.37 13.50 -5.56
N LEU A 263 -10.25 13.15 -4.92
CA LEU A 263 -9.73 13.82 -3.74
C LEU A 263 -9.42 15.29 -4.03
N LEU A 264 -8.63 15.56 -5.06
CA LEU A 264 -8.25 16.92 -5.44
C LEU A 264 -9.45 17.73 -5.93
N GLY A 265 -10.36 17.10 -6.67
CA GLY A 265 -11.70 17.60 -7.05
C GLY A 265 -12.49 18.18 -5.90
N ASN A 266 -12.65 17.39 -4.84
CA ASN A 266 -13.40 17.80 -3.67
C ASN A 266 -12.63 18.79 -2.78
N LYS A 267 -11.29 18.72 -2.77
CA LYS A 267 -10.45 19.58 -1.92
C LYS A 267 -10.32 20.99 -2.47
N TYR A 268 -10.23 21.15 -3.79
CA TYR A 268 -9.97 22.42 -4.46
C TYR A 268 -11.07 22.77 -5.48
N PRO A 269 -12.36 22.80 -5.08
CA PRO A 269 -13.45 22.77 -6.02
C PRO A 269 -13.50 24.00 -6.95
N GLU A 270 -13.13 25.17 -6.43
CA GLU A 270 -13.18 26.44 -7.16
C GLU A 270 -11.90 26.76 -7.95
N ASN A 271 -10.86 25.91 -7.87
CA ASN A 271 -9.66 26.12 -8.68
C ASN A 271 -10.02 25.96 -10.16
N SER A 272 -9.44 26.79 -11.03
CA SER A 272 -9.64 26.66 -12.47
C SER A 272 -8.63 25.71 -13.09
N VAL A 273 -9.10 24.88 -14.02
CA VAL A 273 -8.28 24.00 -14.86
C VAL A 273 -8.53 24.38 -16.32
N THR A 274 -7.47 24.45 -17.11
CA THR A 274 -7.56 24.66 -18.56
C THR A 274 -7.78 23.33 -19.26
N LEU A 275 -8.76 23.27 -20.16
CA LEU A 275 -9.03 22.09 -20.97
C LEU A 275 -7.96 21.91 -22.07
N GLN A 276 -8.02 20.78 -22.77
CA GLN A 276 -7.05 20.42 -23.81
C GLN A 276 -7.01 21.40 -24.99
N ASP A 277 -8.04 22.22 -25.18
CA ASP A 277 -8.08 23.28 -26.19
C ASP A 277 -7.19 24.49 -25.83
N GLY A 278 -6.69 24.56 -24.60
CA GLY A 278 -5.82 25.63 -24.11
C GLY A 278 -6.55 26.95 -23.82
N GLU A 279 -7.84 27.04 -24.10
CA GLU A 279 -8.63 28.28 -24.04
C GLU A 279 -9.76 28.18 -23.02
N THR A 280 -10.43 27.03 -22.97
CA THR A 280 -11.59 26.84 -22.10
C THR A 280 -11.13 26.51 -20.69
N THR A 281 -11.62 27.28 -19.72
CA THR A 281 -11.39 27.00 -18.29
C THR A 281 -12.67 26.51 -17.64
N ILE A 282 -12.49 25.57 -16.70
CA ILE A 282 -13.56 24.96 -15.93
C ILE A 282 -13.11 24.83 -14.48
N ARG A 283 -14.06 24.79 -13.54
CA ARG A 283 -13.79 24.50 -12.14
C ARG A 283 -13.25 23.06 -12.00
N LEU A 284 -12.28 22.87 -11.13
CA LEU A 284 -11.57 21.61 -10.93
C LEU A 284 -12.54 20.50 -10.50
N VAL A 285 -13.51 20.81 -9.62
CA VAL A 285 -14.54 19.84 -9.23
C VAL A 285 -15.40 19.36 -10.39
N ASP A 286 -15.69 20.25 -11.35
CA ASP A 286 -16.52 19.93 -12.50
C ASP A 286 -15.72 19.08 -13.51
N ASP A 287 -14.45 19.41 -13.77
CA ASP A 287 -13.55 18.59 -14.58
C ASP A 287 -13.31 17.21 -13.95
N ALA A 288 -13.08 17.15 -12.65
CA ALA A 288 -12.91 15.91 -11.91
C ALA A 288 -14.16 15.03 -12.03
N PHE A 289 -15.35 15.62 -11.88
CA PHE A 289 -16.62 14.92 -12.06
C PHE A 289 -16.78 14.34 -13.47
N ILE A 290 -16.44 15.10 -14.53
CA ILE A 290 -16.49 14.62 -15.92
C ILE A 290 -15.54 13.44 -16.14
N ARG A 291 -14.33 13.50 -15.58
CA ARG A 291 -13.34 12.42 -15.67
C ARG A 291 -13.81 11.16 -14.95
N ILE A 292 -14.40 11.31 -13.76
CA ILE A 292 -14.99 10.19 -13.03
C ILE A 292 -16.15 9.60 -13.86
N CYS A 293 -17.05 10.41 -14.42
CA CYS A 293 -18.12 9.93 -15.28
C CYS A 293 -17.60 9.13 -16.48
N SER A 294 -16.52 9.61 -17.10
CA SER A 294 -15.85 8.91 -18.21
C SER A 294 -15.32 7.53 -17.79
N ALA A 295 -14.76 7.43 -16.58
CA ALA A 295 -14.21 6.18 -16.03
C ALA A 295 -15.27 5.09 -15.74
N VAL A 296 -16.58 5.40 -15.76
CA VAL A 296 -17.66 4.38 -15.73
C VAL A 296 -17.61 3.49 -16.98
N ASN A 297 -16.95 3.94 -18.04
CA ASN A 297 -16.74 3.19 -19.28
C ASN A 297 -15.33 2.56 -19.37
N ASP A 298 -14.55 2.53 -18.28
CA ASP A 298 -13.22 1.90 -18.28
C ASP A 298 -13.29 0.41 -18.67
N LEU A 299 -12.24 -0.10 -19.31
CA LEU A 299 -12.13 -1.51 -19.70
C LEU A 299 -12.19 -2.44 -18.47
N CYS A 300 -11.57 -2.02 -17.36
CA CYS A 300 -11.49 -2.77 -16.12
C CYS A 300 -12.77 -2.62 -15.29
N MET A 301 -13.33 -3.74 -14.82
CA MET A 301 -14.56 -3.73 -14.01
C MET A 301 -14.36 -3.04 -12.66
N GLN A 302 -13.18 -3.19 -12.07
CA GLN A 302 -12.82 -2.61 -10.78
C GLN A 302 -12.76 -1.08 -10.85
N VAL A 303 -12.15 -0.53 -11.91
CA VAL A 303 -12.10 0.93 -12.14
C VAL A 303 -13.52 1.49 -12.36
N ARG A 304 -14.38 0.78 -13.11
CA ARG A 304 -15.80 1.16 -13.28
C ARG A 304 -16.56 1.17 -11.97
N ALA A 305 -16.42 0.13 -11.17
CA ALA A 305 -17.07 0.02 -9.86
C ALA A 305 -16.62 1.14 -8.91
N LEU A 306 -15.32 1.43 -8.90
CA LEU A 306 -14.76 2.55 -8.15
C LEU A 306 -15.34 3.89 -8.63
N SER A 307 -15.34 4.15 -9.94
CA SER A 307 -15.91 5.36 -10.52
C SER A 307 -17.36 5.57 -10.06
N CYS A 308 -18.21 4.56 -10.18
CA CYS A 308 -19.60 4.62 -9.71
C CYS A 308 -19.71 4.96 -8.21
N SER A 309 -18.81 4.42 -7.38
CA SER A 309 -18.76 4.76 -5.95
C SER A 309 -18.35 6.21 -5.71
N LEU A 310 -17.37 6.72 -6.46
CA LEU A 310 -16.87 8.09 -6.30
C LEU A 310 -17.90 9.11 -6.78
N LEU A 311 -18.63 8.86 -7.87
CA LEU A 311 -19.72 9.72 -8.35
C LEU A 311 -20.76 10.02 -7.27
N GLY A 312 -21.10 9.03 -6.44
CA GLY A 312 -22.07 9.18 -5.35
C GLY A 312 -21.57 10.04 -4.18
N THR A 313 -20.28 10.40 -4.15
CA THR A 313 -19.66 11.13 -3.03
C THR A 313 -19.02 12.45 -3.42
N THR A 314 -18.90 12.75 -4.73
CA THR A 314 -18.44 14.06 -5.22
C THR A 314 -19.42 15.16 -4.81
N ARG A 315 -18.89 16.28 -4.29
CA ARG A 315 -19.70 17.42 -3.81
C ARG A 315 -19.41 18.67 -4.63
N ALA A 316 -20.26 19.70 -4.53
CA ALA A 316 -20.05 21.02 -5.15
C ALA A 316 -19.97 21.06 -6.69
N VAL A 317 -20.37 19.99 -7.37
CA VAL A 317 -20.50 19.92 -8.84
C VAL A 317 -21.62 20.86 -9.30
N SER A 318 -21.40 21.58 -10.40
CA SER A 318 -22.41 22.43 -11.02
C SER A 318 -23.62 21.61 -11.49
N ASP A 319 -24.83 22.12 -11.26
CA ASP A 319 -26.09 21.48 -11.70
C ASP A 319 -26.08 21.10 -13.19
N ARG A 320 -25.46 21.92 -14.04
CA ARG A 320 -25.36 21.63 -15.49
C ARG A 320 -24.71 20.27 -15.77
N PHE A 321 -23.67 19.89 -15.03
CA PHE A 321 -22.96 18.63 -15.26
C PHE A 321 -23.70 17.46 -14.63
N LEU A 322 -24.35 17.67 -13.48
CA LEU A 322 -25.23 16.67 -12.87
C LEU A 322 -26.39 16.31 -13.82
N LEU A 323 -27.05 17.33 -14.37
CA LEU A 323 -28.16 17.15 -15.30
C LEU A 323 -27.71 16.50 -16.62
N GLN A 324 -26.54 16.87 -17.15
CA GLN A 324 -25.97 16.25 -18.35
C GLN A 324 -25.65 14.76 -18.14
N THR A 325 -25.09 14.38 -16.99
CA THR A 325 -24.79 12.97 -16.69
C THR A 325 -26.06 12.13 -16.56
N LEU A 326 -27.16 12.74 -16.11
CA LEU A 326 -28.48 12.09 -16.01
C LEU A 326 -29.25 12.09 -17.35
N ASP A 327 -28.85 12.90 -18.32
CA ASP A 327 -29.48 12.94 -19.64
C ASP A 327 -29.10 11.71 -20.49
N LYS A 328 -30.07 11.20 -21.24
CA LYS A 328 -30.05 9.89 -21.90
C LYS A 328 -28.90 9.69 -22.90
N GLN A 329 -28.27 10.76 -23.39
CA GLN A 329 -27.25 10.69 -24.45
C GLN A 329 -25.86 10.26 -23.95
N LEU A 330 -25.52 10.48 -22.67
CA LEU A 330 -24.25 10.00 -22.09
C LEU A 330 -24.36 8.52 -21.66
N MET A 331 -25.50 8.15 -21.07
CA MET A 331 -25.78 6.78 -20.62
C MET A 331 -26.09 5.81 -21.79
N SER A 332 -26.35 6.30 -23.01
CA SER A 332 -26.55 5.44 -24.18
C SER A 332 -25.25 4.80 -24.70
N ASN A 333 -24.08 5.40 -24.43
CA ASN A 333 -22.80 4.77 -24.76
C ASN A 333 -22.48 3.56 -23.85
N MET A 334 -23.14 3.42 -22.70
CA MET A 334 -23.05 2.20 -21.87
C MET A 334 -23.81 0.99 -22.45
N LYS A 335 -24.57 1.15 -23.53
CA LYS A 335 -25.27 0.02 -24.19
C LYS A 335 -24.52 -0.56 -25.38
N VAL A 336 -23.51 0.13 -25.91
CA VAL A 336 -22.79 -0.35 -27.09
C VAL A 336 -21.42 -0.87 -26.66
N GLY A 337 -21.42 -2.12 -26.21
CA GLY A 337 -20.25 -2.97 -26.37
C GLY A 337 -19.96 -3.07 -27.85
N THR A 338 -19.18 -2.13 -28.36
CA THR A 338 -18.69 -2.18 -29.74
C THR A 338 -17.46 -3.07 -29.70
N LEU A 339 -17.68 -4.33 -30.07
CA LEU A 339 -16.65 -5.14 -30.69
C LEU A 339 -15.93 -4.28 -31.73
N PHE A 340 -14.63 -4.08 -31.54
CA PHE A 340 -13.72 -3.85 -32.65
C PHE A 340 -12.68 -4.96 -32.61
N CYS A 341 -12.58 -5.63 -33.76
CA CYS A 341 -11.69 -6.74 -34.10
C CYS A 341 -10.21 -6.40 -33.90
#